data_AF-T1AZE8-F1
#
_entry.id   AF-T1AZE8-F1
#
_cell.length_a   1.000
_cell.length_b   1.000
_cell.length_c   1.000
_cell.angle_alpha   90.00
_cell.angle_beta   90.00
_cell.angle_gamma   90.00
#
_symmetry.space_group_name_H-M   'P 1'
#
loop_
_entity.id
_entity.type
_entity.pdbx_description
1 polymer ?
#
loop_
_entity_poly.entity_id
_entity_poly.type
_entity_poly.pdbx_seq_one_letter_code
_entity_poly.pdbx_strand_id
1 'polypeptide(L)'
;VATAAVGAPRRGWLALSGLLAGLAFAVSMKSSPLLITQLLALAMLALFWRLQGRAIAWRTWLSALPGWLLGLILPLGAFAVFFALHDALPQAWYFTVTYNIVPGLGDWSSGPVHFLLFPAVLALVALVAWRRLRDSTDPVLTLRRMVPFAGGALYLGALFSFWPLLTLQDLLPVMPLLLLGITGARMGARKRVTAGFIVAFVLELALILAARPPWCDHLLHRQERDLAMVLKLTRPGDYVLDAKGEAIFRPRPVFWVFEDIARYRIAHGLLHPHVRAALIRTGTPMMLDYRMPDGDAHFIRTNYIPVLGDLRVLGQRLSASAVDTKLHLSIAISQEYVLVSPQGEVHGARLDGAPLTGPVRLARGHYTLLIPRAGRYALVWAPAMARGLRTAELFSR
;
A
#
# COMPACT_ATOMS: atom_id res chain seq x y z
N VAL A 1 26.09 -17.95 4.02
CA VAL A 1 26.22 -16.68 4.79
C VAL A 1 26.73 -16.92 6.20
N ALA A 2 26.13 -17.81 7.00
CA ALA A 2 26.55 -18.01 8.39
C ALA A 2 27.87 -18.81 8.56
N THR A 3 28.22 -19.68 7.60
CA THR A 3 29.58 -20.24 7.42
C THR A 3 30.59 -19.19 6.98
N ALA A 4 30.14 -18.15 6.27
CA ALA A 4 31.01 -17.08 5.80
C ALA A 4 31.41 -16.16 6.97
N ALA A 5 30.51 -15.90 7.94
CA ALA A 5 30.75 -14.99 9.08
C ALA A 5 32.07 -15.23 9.84
N VAL A 6 32.64 -16.44 9.77
CA VAL A 6 33.96 -16.79 10.34
C VAL A 6 34.88 -17.53 9.35
N GLY A 7 34.34 -18.24 8.35
CA GLY A 7 35.12 -18.95 7.33
C GLY A 7 35.53 -18.08 6.13
N ALA A 8 36.22 -18.69 5.17
CA ALA A 8 36.53 -18.08 3.88
C ALA A 8 35.24 -17.95 3.03
N PRO A 9 34.73 -16.74 2.75
CA PRO A 9 33.60 -16.59 1.84
C PRO A 9 33.99 -17.11 0.45
N ARG A 10 33.16 -17.98 -0.14
CA ARG A 10 33.29 -18.32 -1.55
C ARG A 10 32.95 -17.06 -2.36
N ARG A 11 33.94 -16.50 -3.08
CA ARG A 11 33.82 -15.23 -3.82
C ARG A 11 32.57 -15.18 -4.70
N GLY A 12 32.28 -16.25 -5.45
CA GLY A 12 31.09 -16.33 -6.31
C GLY A 12 29.77 -16.23 -5.54
N TRP A 13 29.66 -16.89 -4.38
CA TRP A 13 28.45 -16.82 -3.55
C TRP A 13 28.27 -15.44 -2.92
N LEU A 14 29.37 -14.77 -2.55
CA LEU A 14 29.30 -13.42 -2.01
C LEU A 14 28.90 -12.43 -3.11
N ALA A 15 29.49 -12.51 -4.30
CA ALA A 15 29.09 -11.69 -5.46
C ALA A 15 27.61 -11.90 -5.82
N LEU A 16 27.14 -13.17 -5.86
CA LEU A 16 25.73 -13.49 -6.08
C LEU A 16 24.83 -12.88 -4.99
N SER A 17 25.23 -12.95 -3.72
CA SER A 17 24.45 -12.32 -2.64
C SER A 17 24.38 -10.80 -2.75
N GLY A 18 25.45 -10.16 -3.24
CA GLY A 18 25.46 -8.74 -3.57
C GLY A 18 24.48 -8.43 -4.71
N LEU A 19 24.53 -9.22 -5.79
CA LEU A 19 23.61 -9.10 -6.92
C LEU A 19 22.14 -9.26 -6.50
N LEU A 20 21.83 -10.27 -5.71
CA LEU A 20 20.47 -10.49 -5.19
C LEU A 20 20.02 -9.35 -4.28
N ALA A 21 20.90 -8.80 -3.45
CA ALA A 21 20.60 -7.63 -2.63
C ALA A 21 20.35 -6.38 -3.50
N GLY A 22 21.16 -6.17 -4.54
CA GLY A 22 21.00 -5.07 -5.48
C GLY A 22 19.69 -5.16 -6.27
N LEU A 23 19.34 -6.35 -6.76
CA LEU A 23 18.08 -6.62 -7.44
C LEU A 23 16.88 -6.42 -6.50
N ALA A 24 16.95 -6.95 -5.27
CA ALA A 24 15.90 -6.75 -4.27
C ALA A 24 15.69 -5.27 -3.93
N PHE A 25 16.78 -4.51 -3.82
CA PHE A 25 16.72 -3.07 -3.58
C PHE A 25 16.15 -2.31 -4.79
N ALA A 26 16.51 -2.68 -6.02
CA ALA A 26 15.97 -2.11 -7.25
C ALA A 26 14.45 -2.35 -7.39
N VAL A 27 13.96 -3.49 -6.89
CA VAL A 27 12.51 -3.79 -6.83
C VAL A 27 11.84 -3.04 -5.68
N SER A 28 12.46 -2.98 -4.50
CA SER A 28 11.89 -2.33 -3.33
C SER A 28 12.96 -1.81 -2.37
N MET A 29 13.03 -0.49 -2.21
CA MET A 29 13.90 0.16 -1.24
C MET A 29 13.52 -0.15 0.22
N LYS A 30 12.35 -0.75 0.48
CA LYS A 30 11.97 -1.25 1.82
C LYS A 30 12.87 -2.40 2.29
N SER A 31 13.72 -2.96 1.40
CA SER A 31 14.76 -3.93 1.74
C SER A 31 15.90 -3.34 2.59
N SER A 32 16.06 -2.01 2.60
CA SER A 32 17.19 -1.32 3.22
C SER A 32 17.35 -1.58 4.72
N PRO A 33 16.30 -1.46 5.57
CA PRO A 33 16.46 -1.66 7.00
C PRO A 33 16.87 -3.10 7.33
N LEU A 34 16.37 -4.08 6.57
CA LEU A 34 16.78 -5.47 6.74
C LEU A 34 18.25 -5.66 6.38
N LEU A 35 18.71 -5.12 5.25
CA LEU A 35 20.11 -5.21 4.85
C LEU A 35 21.03 -4.55 5.89
N ILE A 36 20.69 -3.34 6.35
CA ILE A 36 21.47 -2.58 7.35
C ILE A 36 21.55 -3.36 8.66
N THR A 37 20.43 -3.86 9.16
CA THR A 37 20.40 -4.60 10.44
C THR A 37 21.12 -5.95 10.34
N GLN A 38 21.10 -6.59 9.18
CA GLN A 38 21.92 -7.79 8.93
C GLN A 38 23.42 -7.50 8.89
N LEU A 39 23.84 -6.42 8.24
CA LEU A 39 25.24 -6.00 8.24
C LEU A 39 25.70 -5.62 9.65
N LEU A 40 24.87 -4.91 10.42
CA LEU A 40 25.13 -4.57 11.82
C LEU A 40 25.26 -5.82 12.69
N ALA A 41 24.36 -6.79 12.54
CA ALA A 41 24.43 -8.07 13.25
C ALA A 41 25.73 -8.82 12.94
N LEU A 42 26.11 -8.90 11.65
CA LEU A 42 27.37 -9.54 11.24
C LEU A 42 28.59 -8.82 11.81
N ALA A 43 28.63 -7.49 11.77
CA ALA A 43 29.73 -6.70 12.31
C ALA A 43 29.87 -6.89 13.84
N MET A 44 28.75 -6.81 14.57
CA MET A 44 28.71 -7.03 16.01
C MET A 44 29.19 -8.46 16.39
N LEU A 45 28.69 -9.48 15.69
CA LEU A 45 29.06 -10.87 15.96
C LEU A 45 30.53 -11.15 15.59
N ALA A 46 31.04 -10.56 14.50
CA ALA A 46 32.45 -10.64 14.14
C ALA A 46 33.35 -9.96 15.20
N LEU A 47 32.93 -8.82 15.74
CA LEU A 47 33.63 -8.16 16.84
C LEU A 47 33.70 -9.06 18.07
N PHE A 48 32.58 -9.65 18.49
CA PHE A 48 32.56 -10.57 19.63
C PHE A 48 33.40 -11.81 19.41
N TRP A 49 33.37 -12.37 18.19
CA TRP A 49 34.22 -13.49 17.80
C TRP A 49 35.70 -13.17 18.00
N ARG A 50 36.13 -11.99 17.53
CA ARG A 50 37.51 -11.52 17.67
C ARG A 50 37.89 -11.23 19.12
N LEU A 51 37.03 -10.57 19.89
CA LEU A 51 37.26 -10.25 21.30
C LEU A 51 37.37 -11.51 22.18
N GLN A 52 36.79 -12.62 21.75
CA GLN A 52 36.93 -13.94 22.39
C GLN A 52 38.19 -14.70 21.93
N GLY A 53 39.14 -14.01 21.29
CA GLY A 53 40.43 -14.58 20.86
C GLY A 53 40.36 -15.48 19.63
N ARG A 54 39.23 -15.50 18.91
CA ARG A 54 39.05 -16.38 17.74
C ARG A 54 39.43 -15.66 16.45
N ALA A 55 40.15 -16.36 15.57
CA ALA A 55 40.64 -15.80 14.31
C ALA A 55 39.51 -15.55 13.30
N ILE A 56 39.68 -14.51 12.48
CA ILE A 56 38.80 -14.16 11.34
C ILE A 56 39.66 -14.12 10.08
N ALA A 57 39.18 -14.72 9.00
CA ALA A 57 39.82 -14.70 7.68
C ALA A 57 39.66 -13.33 6.97
N TRP A 58 40.15 -12.25 7.59
CA TRP A 58 39.93 -10.87 7.11
C TRP A 58 40.43 -10.65 5.68
N ARG A 59 41.57 -11.26 5.31
CA ARG A 59 42.14 -11.16 3.95
C ARG A 59 41.18 -11.69 2.90
N THR A 60 40.58 -12.85 3.17
CA THR A 60 39.65 -13.48 2.25
C THR A 60 38.37 -12.65 2.10
N TRP A 61 37.87 -12.11 3.21
CA TRP A 61 36.73 -11.21 3.23
C TRP A 61 36.97 -9.92 2.45
N LEU A 62 38.09 -9.23 2.71
CA LEU A 62 38.45 -8.02 1.96
C LEU A 62 38.62 -8.31 0.46
N SER A 63 39.18 -9.47 0.10
CA SER A 63 39.32 -9.85 -1.31
C SER A 63 38.00 -10.19 -2.01
N ALA A 64 36.94 -10.50 -1.25
CA ALA A 64 35.62 -10.84 -1.79
C ALA A 64 34.65 -9.64 -1.79
N LEU A 65 34.91 -8.64 -0.95
CA LEU A 65 34.08 -7.44 -0.78
C LEU A 65 33.83 -6.67 -2.09
N PRO A 66 34.82 -6.45 -2.98
CA PRO A 66 34.59 -5.77 -4.26
C PRO A 66 33.53 -6.46 -5.12
N GLY A 67 33.52 -7.80 -5.15
CA GLY A 67 32.52 -8.56 -5.92
C GLY A 67 31.11 -8.42 -5.34
N TRP A 68 30.99 -8.35 -4.01
CA TRP A 68 29.71 -8.07 -3.35
C TRP A 68 29.21 -6.65 -3.64
N LEU A 69 30.09 -5.65 -3.50
CA LEU A 69 29.77 -4.25 -3.77
C LEU A 69 29.37 -4.04 -5.24
N LEU A 70 30.11 -4.64 -6.17
CA LEU A 70 29.79 -4.59 -7.59
C LEU A 70 28.42 -5.23 -7.87
N GLY A 71 28.15 -6.40 -7.28
CA GLY A 71 26.84 -7.04 -7.39
C GLY A 71 25.71 -6.16 -6.84
N LEU A 72 25.93 -5.49 -5.70
CA LEU A 72 24.95 -4.60 -5.10
C LEU A 72 24.69 -3.36 -5.97
N ILE A 73 25.75 -2.71 -6.46
CA ILE A 73 25.67 -1.43 -7.18
C ILE A 73 25.18 -1.61 -8.61
N LEU A 74 25.50 -2.71 -9.29
CA LEU A 74 25.22 -2.88 -10.71
C LEU A 74 23.72 -2.77 -11.06
N PRO A 75 22.78 -3.43 -10.35
CA PRO A 75 21.35 -3.23 -10.58
C PRO A 75 20.87 -1.80 -10.31
N LEU A 76 21.42 -1.16 -9.27
CA LEU A 76 21.07 0.21 -8.89
C LEU A 76 21.57 1.22 -9.92
N GLY A 77 22.78 1.02 -10.43
CA GLY A 77 23.37 1.81 -11.51
C GLY A 77 22.57 1.64 -12.80
N ALA A 78 22.18 0.41 -13.15
CA ALA A 78 21.34 0.15 -14.31
C ALA A 78 19.97 0.86 -14.20
N PHE A 79 19.36 0.83 -13.02
CA PHE A 79 18.12 1.55 -12.74
C PHE A 79 18.32 3.08 -12.89
N ALA A 80 19.36 3.64 -12.28
CA ALA A 80 19.65 5.07 -12.39
C ALA A 80 19.93 5.51 -13.83
N VAL A 81 20.72 4.74 -14.59
CA VAL A 81 21.00 4.98 -16.00
C VAL A 81 19.72 4.90 -16.82
N PHE A 82 18.85 3.92 -16.59
CA PHE A 82 17.56 3.82 -17.28
C PHE A 82 16.73 5.11 -17.12
N PHE A 83 16.57 5.61 -15.89
CA PHE A 83 15.81 6.83 -15.66
C PHE A 83 16.52 8.10 -16.17
N ALA A 84 17.85 8.13 -16.15
CA ALA A 84 18.62 9.23 -16.72
C ALA A 84 18.43 9.30 -18.24
N LEU A 85 18.42 8.17 -18.94
CA LEU A 85 18.19 8.08 -20.39
C LEU A 85 16.76 8.48 -20.80
N HIS A 86 15.82 8.56 -19.86
CA HIS A 86 14.42 8.95 -20.10
C HIS A 86 14.06 10.32 -19.48
N ASP A 87 15.06 11.13 -19.09
CA ASP A 87 14.88 12.44 -18.45
C ASP A 87 13.97 12.40 -17.20
N ALA A 88 13.96 11.25 -16.52
CA ALA A 88 13.06 10.93 -15.42
C ALA A 88 13.80 10.63 -14.11
N LEU A 89 15.13 10.82 -14.07
CA LEU A 89 15.94 10.60 -12.87
C LEU A 89 15.53 11.49 -11.68
N PRO A 90 15.29 12.80 -11.84
CA PRO A 90 14.81 13.65 -10.75
C PRO A 90 13.48 13.18 -10.16
N GLN A 91 12.56 12.74 -11.02
CA GLN A 91 11.24 12.25 -10.65
C GLN A 91 11.36 10.89 -9.94
N ALA A 92 12.21 10.00 -10.45
CA ALA A 92 12.50 8.72 -9.81
C ALA A 92 13.06 8.94 -8.39
N TRP A 93 14.05 9.82 -8.23
CA TRP A 93 14.58 10.19 -6.91
C TRP A 93 13.49 10.78 -6.00
N TYR A 94 12.65 11.67 -6.53
CA TYR A 94 11.56 12.25 -5.78
C TYR A 94 10.60 11.18 -5.26
N PHE A 95 10.03 10.36 -6.13
CA PHE A 95 9.00 9.39 -5.75
C PHE A 95 9.53 8.22 -4.92
N THR A 96 10.80 7.85 -5.08
CA THR A 96 11.41 6.73 -4.33
C THR A 96 11.98 7.17 -2.98
N VAL A 97 12.60 8.34 -2.90
CA VAL A 97 13.32 8.79 -1.70
C VAL A 97 12.61 9.96 -1.02
N THR A 98 12.62 11.14 -1.62
CA THR A 98 12.26 12.37 -0.90
C THR A 98 10.76 12.49 -0.62
N TYR A 99 9.91 11.90 -1.46
CA TYR A 99 8.47 11.84 -1.23
C TYR A 99 8.12 11.09 0.06
N ASN A 100 8.86 10.01 0.37
CA ASN A 100 8.66 9.17 1.54
C ASN A 100 9.21 9.77 2.84
N ILE A 101 9.99 10.85 2.77
CA ILE A 101 10.51 11.55 3.94
C ILE A 101 9.49 12.64 4.34
N VAL A 102 8.66 12.35 5.33
CA VAL A 102 7.61 13.28 5.81
C VAL A 102 7.68 13.39 7.34
N PRO A 103 8.25 14.49 7.87
CA PRO A 103 8.28 14.73 9.32
C PRO A 103 6.88 14.74 9.93
N GLY A 104 6.74 14.12 11.11
CA GLY A 104 5.48 14.05 11.86
C GLY A 104 4.49 12.98 11.38
N LEU A 105 4.82 12.22 10.34
CA LEU A 105 3.98 11.12 9.85
C LEU A 105 3.95 9.94 10.84
N GLY A 106 2.75 9.50 11.20
CA GLY A 106 2.53 8.28 11.99
C GLY A 106 3.26 8.29 13.34
N ASP A 107 4.00 7.24 13.64
CA ASP A 107 4.66 7.05 14.95
C ASP A 107 5.73 8.12 15.25
N TRP A 108 6.23 8.84 14.24
CA TRP A 108 7.12 9.99 14.44
C TRP A 108 6.45 11.15 15.19
N SER A 109 5.12 11.16 15.31
CA SER A 109 4.37 12.14 16.10
C SER A 109 4.42 11.88 17.62
N SER A 110 4.78 10.68 18.06
CA SER A 110 4.68 10.22 19.46
C SER A 110 5.83 10.68 20.39
N GLY A 111 6.71 11.58 19.91
CA GLY A 111 7.86 12.09 20.66
C GLY A 111 9.09 11.16 20.61
N PRO A 112 10.28 11.60 21.04
CA PRO A 112 11.56 10.93 20.70
C PRO A 112 11.84 9.62 21.45
N VAL A 113 10.97 9.20 22.38
CA VAL A 113 11.23 8.04 23.25
C VAL A 113 11.31 6.73 22.48
N HIS A 114 10.54 6.58 21.40
CA HIS A 114 10.58 5.37 20.56
C HIS A 114 11.97 5.14 19.93
N PHE A 115 12.76 6.19 19.70
CA PHE A 115 14.15 6.06 19.23
C PHE A 115 15.07 5.34 20.23
N LEU A 116 14.70 5.29 21.52
CA LEU A 116 15.46 4.57 22.56
C LEU A 116 15.23 3.05 22.53
N LEU A 117 14.21 2.58 21.82
CA LEU A 117 13.93 1.15 21.72
C LEU A 117 15.04 0.43 20.95
N PHE A 118 15.52 0.98 19.83
CA PHE A 118 16.59 0.37 19.06
C PHE A 118 17.90 0.18 19.85
N PRO A 119 18.46 1.19 20.55
CA PRO A 119 19.65 0.98 21.36
C PRO A 119 19.40 0.01 22.52
N ALA A 120 18.20 -0.03 23.11
CA ALA A 120 17.85 -1.02 24.12
C ALA A 120 17.83 -2.45 23.55
N VAL A 121 17.21 -2.66 22.39
CA VAL A 121 17.20 -3.94 21.68
C VAL A 121 18.62 -4.34 21.26
N LEU A 122 19.41 -3.41 20.73
CA LEU A 122 20.81 -3.63 20.38
C LEU A 122 21.63 -4.10 21.59
N ALA A 123 21.50 -3.42 22.74
CA ALA A 123 22.19 -3.78 23.97
C ALA A 123 21.78 -5.19 24.47
N LEU A 124 20.48 -5.50 24.43
CA LEU A 124 19.97 -6.81 24.83
C LEU A 124 20.48 -7.93 23.90
N VAL A 125 20.38 -7.72 22.58
CA VAL A 125 20.87 -8.67 21.57
C VAL A 125 22.38 -8.86 21.69
N ALA A 126 23.13 -7.78 21.90
CA ALA A 126 24.57 -7.80 22.14
C ALA A 126 24.91 -8.65 23.38
N LEU A 127 24.24 -8.42 24.51
CA LEU A 127 24.44 -9.18 25.74
C LEU A 127 24.16 -10.67 25.56
N VAL A 128 23.04 -11.01 24.91
CA VAL A 128 22.65 -12.40 24.63
C VAL A 128 23.66 -13.07 23.71
N ALA A 129 24.03 -12.41 22.61
CA ALA A 129 24.99 -12.94 21.64
C ALA A 129 26.37 -13.13 22.28
N TRP A 130 26.84 -12.17 23.07
CA TRP A 130 28.10 -12.24 23.79
C TRP A 130 28.15 -13.46 24.71
N ARG A 131 27.17 -13.58 25.63
CA ARG A 131 27.08 -14.70 26.58
C ARG A 131 27.00 -16.04 25.85
N ARG A 132 26.11 -16.15 24.86
CA ARG A 132 25.93 -17.41 24.11
C ARG A 132 27.18 -17.81 23.35
N LEU A 133 27.91 -16.88 22.74
CA LEU A 133 29.17 -17.19 22.05
C LEU A 133 30.30 -17.57 23.02
N ARG A 134 30.34 -16.93 24.19
CA ARG A 134 31.36 -17.18 25.22
C ARG A 134 31.19 -18.56 25.85
N ASP A 135 29.96 -18.91 26.19
CA ASP A 135 29.64 -20.12 26.96
C ASP A 135 29.38 -21.35 26.05
N SER A 136 29.57 -21.22 24.74
CA SER A 136 29.24 -22.28 23.79
C SER A 136 30.32 -23.34 23.66
N THR A 137 29.88 -24.61 23.68
CA THR A 137 30.69 -25.78 23.32
C THR A 137 30.95 -25.90 21.81
N ASP A 138 30.05 -25.35 20.98
CA ASP A 138 30.23 -25.22 19.52
C ASP A 138 29.98 -23.76 19.10
N PRO A 139 31.04 -22.94 19.15
CA PRO A 139 30.95 -21.53 18.81
C PRO A 139 30.54 -21.27 17.36
N VAL A 140 30.94 -22.13 16.43
CA VAL A 140 30.66 -21.95 14.99
C VAL A 140 29.17 -22.16 14.75
N LEU A 141 28.59 -23.23 15.28
CA LEU A 141 27.15 -23.46 15.18
C LEU A 141 26.35 -22.37 15.91
N THR A 142 26.84 -21.91 17.06
CA THR A 142 26.20 -20.83 17.82
C THR A 142 26.17 -19.54 17.03
N LEU A 143 27.30 -19.16 16.43
CA LEU A 143 27.36 -18.01 15.53
C LEU A 143 26.37 -18.16 14.38
N ARG A 144 26.30 -19.35 13.76
CA ARG A 144 25.39 -19.59 12.62
C ARG A 144 23.92 -19.33 12.97
N ARG A 145 23.54 -19.64 14.20
CA ARG A 145 22.19 -19.46 14.75
C ARG A 145 21.95 -18.02 15.21
N MET A 146 22.99 -17.36 15.73
CA MET A 146 22.91 -15.97 16.19
C MET A 146 22.79 -14.96 15.05
N VAL A 147 23.33 -15.24 13.85
CA VAL A 147 23.19 -14.33 12.69
C VAL A 147 21.72 -14.03 12.35
N PRO A 148 20.85 -15.01 12.04
CA PRO A 148 19.45 -14.73 11.73
C PRO A 148 18.68 -14.19 12.94
N PHE A 149 19.00 -14.63 14.18
CA PHE A 149 18.38 -14.12 15.39
C PHE A 149 18.67 -12.62 15.63
N ALA A 150 19.95 -12.25 15.66
CA ALA A 150 20.37 -10.87 15.88
C ALA A 150 19.89 -9.97 14.75
N GLY A 151 19.98 -10.45 13.51
CA GLY A 151 19.40 -9.80 12.34
C GLY A 151 17.92 -9.45 12.50
N GLY A 152 17.11 -10.46 12.81
CA GLY A 152 15.66 -10.27 12.97
C GLY A 152 15.30 -9.39 14.17
N ALA A 153 15.97 -9.59 15.32
CA ALA A 153 15.71 -8.79 16.50
C ALA A 153 16.08 -7.31 16.29
N LEU A 154 17.22 -7.03 15.66
CA LEU A 154 17.63 -5.67 15.31
C LEU A 154 16.70 -5.06 14.26
N TYR A 155 16.23 -5.84 13.27
CA TYR A 155 15.22 -5.38 12.32
C TYR A 155 13.92 -4.98 13.01
N LEU A 156 13.40 -5.79 13.95
CA LEU A 156 12.23 -5.42 14.75
C LEU A 156 12.48 -4.13 15.53
N GLY A 157 13.61 -4.04 16.24
CA GLY A 157 13.98 -2.84 16.98
C GLY A 157 14.00 -1.61 16.06
N ALA A 158 14.61 -1.73 14.88
CA ALA A 158 14.70 -0.63 13.92
C ALA A 158 13.33 -0.25 13.36
N LEU A 159 12.47 -1.23 13.09
CA LEU A 159 11.13 -1.02 12.56
C LEU A 159 10.28 -0.24 13.57
N PHE A 160 10.22 -0.67 14.83
CA PHE A 160 9.48 0.05 15.88
C PHE A 160 10.11 1.38 16.29
N SER A 161 11.40 1.60 16.03
CA SER A 161 12.09 2.83 16.43
C SER A 161 12.14 3.89 15.33
N PHE A 162 12.14 3.50 14.06
CA PHE A 162 12.43 4.44 12.97
C PHE A 162 11.38 4.42 11.87
N TRP A 163 10.51 3.42 11.79
CA TRP A 163 9.53 3.29 10.72
C TRP A 163 8.26 4.06 11.05
N PRO A 164 7.88 5.11 10.29
CA PRO A 164 6.75 5.97 10.64
C PRO A 164 5.39 5.30 10.44
N LEU A 165 5.30 4.36 9.49
CA LEU A 165 4.05 3.69 9.11
C LEU A 165 4.23 2.18 9.26
N LEU A 166 4.02 1.68 10.47
CA LEU A 166 4.10 0.26 10.76
C LEU A 166 2.83 -0.47 10.32
N THR A 167 2.95 -1.39 9.38
CA THR A 167 1.89 -2.34 9.02
C THR A 167 2.26 -3.76 9.43
N LEU A 168 1.25 -4.64 9.58
CA LEU A 168 1.50 -6.07 9.83
C LEU A 168 2.34 -6.72 8.72
N GLN A 169 2.30 -6.18 7.50
CA GLN A 169 3.07 -6.69 6.36
C GLN A 169 4.57 -6.43 6.52
N ASP A 170 4.94 -5.34 7.20
CA ASP A 170 6.34 -5.01 7.47
C ASP A 170 6.98 -6.00 8.47
N LEU A 171 6.18 -6.81 9.17
CA LEU A 171 6.67 -7.88 10.03
C LEU A 171 7.01 -9.17 9.26
N LEU A 172 6.53 -9.35 8.02
CA LEU A 172 6.73 -10.58 7.24
C LEU A 172 8.21 -10.95 7.05
N PRO A 173 9.13 -10.02 6.74
CA PRO A 173 10.55 -10.36 6.56
C PRO A 173 11.21 -10.91 7.81
N VAL A 174 10.69 -10.57 9.00
CA VAL A 174 11.34 -10.91 10.26
C VAL A 174 10.93 -12.26 10.82
N MET A 175 9.71 -12.72 10.51
CA MET A 175 9.16 -13.96 11.06
C MET A 175 10.03 -15.19 10.73
N PRO A 176 10.51 -15.39 9.48
CA PRO A 176 11.40 -16.50 9.17
C PRO A 176 12.73 -16.43 9.93
N LEU A 177 13.29 -15.22 10.08
CA LEU A 177 14.58 -15.02 10.74
C LEU A 177 14.51 -15.31 12.23
N LEU A 178 13.46 -14.84 12.90
CA LEU A 178 13.23 -15.14 14.31
C LEU A 178 12.95 -16.63 14.51
N LEU A 179 12.12 -17.24 13.67
CA LEU A 179 11.84 -18.68 13.76
C LEU A 179 13.12 -19.51 13.59
N LEU A 180 13.96 -19.21 12.60
CA LEU A 180 15.26 -19.87 12.41
C LEU A 180 16.22 -19.63 13.58
N GLY A 181 16.26 -18.40 14.11
CA GLY A 181 17.06 -18.05 15.27
C GLY A 181 16.62 -18.80 16.54
N ILE A 182 15.31 -18.82 16.82
CA ILE A 182 14.71 -19.48 18.00
C ILE A 182 14.87 -20.98 17.92
N THR A 183 14.51 -21.61 16.80
CA THR A 183 14.66 -23.06 16.59
C THR A 183 16.13 -23.47 16.69
N GLY A 184 17.03 -22.72 16.05
CA GLY A 184 18.46 -22.90 16.17
C GLY A 184 18.95 -22.80 17.60
N ALA A 185 18.56 -21.76 18.35
CA ALA A 185 18.96 -21.59 19.74
C ALA A 185 18.44 -22.70 20.67
N ARG A 186 17.37 -23.40 20.29
CA ARG A 186 16.67 -24.45 21.06
C ARG A 186 17.09 -25.88 20.72
N MET A 187 17.81 -26.12 19.61
CA MET A 187 18.43 -27.42 19.33
C MET A 187 19.49 -27.74 20.41
N GLY A 188 19.06 -28.47 21.45
CA GLY A 188 19.83 -28.77 22.68
C GLY A 188 19.08 -28.43 23.99
N ALA A 189 17.89 -27.81 23.92
CA ALA A 189 17.06 -27.51 25.09
C ALA A 189 16.32 -28.76 25.62
N ARG A 190 15.94 -28.73 26.91
CA ARG A 190 15.19 -29.82 27.56
C ARG A 190 13.87 -30.10 26.82
N LYS A 191 13.49 -31.38 26.69
CA LYS A 191 12.29 -31.85 25.96
C LYS A 191 11.00 -31.05 26.28
N ARG A 192 10.79 -30.65 27.54
CA ARG A 192 9.62 -29.86 27.98
C ARG A 192 9.53 -28.48 27.32
N VAL A 193 10.66 -27.81 27.10
CA VAL A 193 10.72 -26.48 26.48
C VAL A 193 10.37 -26.56 24.99
N THR A 194 10.81 -27.62 24.32
CA THR A 194 10.45 -27.91 22.92
C THR A 194 8.96 -28.23 22.79
N ALA A 195 8.42 -29.07 23.68
CA ALA A 195 6.99 -29.40 23.70
C ALA A 195 6.12 -28.15 23.89
N GLY A 196 6.46 -27.27 24.85
CA GLY A 196 5.72 -26.02 25.06
C GLY A 196 5.72 -25.10 23.82
N PHE A 197 6.83 -25.05 23.07
CA PHE A 197 6.89 -24.26 21.84
C PHE A 197 6.06 -24.88 20.71
N ILE A 198 6.07 -26.21 20.57
CA ILE A 198 5.21 -26.91 19.59
C ILE A 198 3.74 -26.65 19.93
N VAL A 199 3.36 -26.75 21.20
CA VAL A 199 2.00 -26.43 21.65
C VAL A 199 1.65 -24.98 21.34
N ALA A 200 2.50 -24.02 21.67
CA ALA A 200 2.28 -22.61 21.34
C ALA A 200 2.14 -22.37 19.83
N PHE A 201 2.98 -23.00 19.01
CA PHE A 201 2.90 -22.91 17.55
C PHE A 201 1.60 -23.50 17.01
N VAL A 202 1.19 -24.69 17.49
CA VAL A 202 -0.07 -25.33 17.09
C VAL A 202 -1.28 -24.49 17.52
N LEU A 203 -1.25 -23.93 18.73
CA LEU A 203 -2.29 -23.03 19.22
C LEU A 203 -2.39 -21.75 18.39
N GLU A 204 -1.25 -21.10 18.09
CA GLU A 204 -1.21 -19.90 17.25
C GLU A 204 -1.73 -20.21 15.83
N LEU A 205 -1.30 -21.34 15.25
CA LEU A 205 -1.79 -21.78 13.94
C LEU A 205 -3.30 -22.05 13.98
N ALA A 206 -3.80 -22.73 15.02
CA ALA A 206 -5.22 -22.98 15.19
C ALA A 206 -6.01 -21.67 15.37
N LEU A 207 -5.48 -20.71 16.12
CA LEU A 207 -6.05 -19.36 16.28
C LEU A 207 -6.09 -18.62 14.95
N ILE A 208 -5.02 -18.66 14.15
CA ILE A 208 -4.97 -18.05 12.81
C ILE A 208 -6.02 -18.71 11.90
N LEU A 209 -6.09 -20.04 11.88
CA LEU A 209 -7.06 -20.78 11.06
C LEU A 209 -8.50 -20.55 11.52
N ALA A 210 -8.75 -20.36 12.81
CA ALA A 210 -10.08 -20.07 13.33
C ALA A 210 -10.50 -18.59 13.12
N ALA A 211 -9.59 -17.64 13.36
CA ALA A 211 -9.88 -16.22 13.26
C ALA A 211 -9.82 -15.69 11.81
N ARG A 212 -8.96 -16.29 10.98
CA ARG A 212 -8.75 -15.95 9.57
C ARG A 212 -8.67 -17.21 8.72
N PRO A 213 -9.77 -18.00 8.64
CA PRO A 213 -9.79 -19.23 7.87
C PRO A 213 -9.38 -18.96 6.42
N PRO A 214 -8.29 -19.57 5.92
CA PRO A 214 -7.77 -19.28 4.58
C PRO A 214 -8.73 -19.71 3.46
N TRP A 215 -9.75 -20.49 3.78
CA TRP A 215 -10.83 -20.91 2.88
C TRP A 215 -12.05 -19.97 2.88
N CYS A 216 -12.13 -18.99 3.78
CA CYS A 216 -13.22 -18.01 3.79
C CYS A 216 -12.71 -16.68 3.24
N ASP A 217 -13.22 -16.30 2.06
CA ASP A 217 -12.83 -15.05 1.45
C ASP A 217 -13.74 -13.89 1.86
N HIS A 218 -13.41 -13.26 2.98
CA HIS A 218 -14.14 -12.09 3.48
C HIS A 218 -13.86 -10.81 2.68
N LEU A 219 -12.81 -10.77 1.87
CA LEU A 219 -12.37 -9.55 1.17
C LEU A 219 -12.73 -9.55 -0.31
N LEU A 220 -12.79 -10.72 -0.97
CA LEU A 220 -13.18 -10.81 -2.39
C LEU A 220 -14.56 -10.24 -2.61
N HIS A 221 -15.56 -10.58 -1.79
CA HIS A 221 -16.95 -10.25 -2.11
C HIS A 221 -17.21 -8.74 -2.25
N ARG A 222 -16.45 -7.87 -1.57
CA ARG A 222 -16.59 -6.42 -1.75
C ARG A 222 -15.83 -5.96 -2.99
N GLN A 223 -14.53 -6.27 -3.07
CA GLN A 223 -13.68 -5.81 -4.17
C GLN A 223 -14.09 -6.37 -5.53
N GLU A 224 -14.45 -7.66 -5.59
CA GLU A 224 -14.95 -8.33 -6.79
C GLU A 224 -16.25 -7.68 -7.27
N ARG A 225 -17.18 -7.37 -6.37
CA ARG A 225 -18.44 -6.69 -6.74
C ARG A 225 -18.20 -5.28 -7.24
N ASP A 226 -17.36 -4.50 -6.56
CA ASP A 226 -16.99 -3.15 -6.97
C ASP A 226 -16.32 -3.17 -8.35
N LEU A 227 -15.38 -4.09 -8.58
CA LEU A 227 -14.70 -4.23 -9.86
C LEU A 227 -15.63 -4.76 -10.96
N ALA A 228 -16.49 -5.74 -10.67
CA ALA A 228 -17.48 -6.23 -11.61
C ALA A 228 -18.43 -5.10 -12.05
N MET A 229 -18.83 -4.23 -11.13
CA MET A 229 -19.63 -3.06 -11.44
C MET A 229 -18.86 -2.02 -12.27
N VAL A 230 -17.60 -1.75 -11.96
CA VAL A 230 -16.75 -0.89 -12.81
C VAL A 230 -16.67 -1.48 -14.22
N LEU A 231 -16.34 -2.77 -14.37
CA LEU A 231 -16.22 -3.43 -15.67
C LEU A 231 -17.54 -3.46 -16.44
N LYS A 232 -18.66 -3.67 -15.75
CA LYS A 232 -20.00 -3.64 -16.35
C LYS A 232 -20.36 -2.24 -16.86
N LEU A 233 -20.11 -1.19 -16.08
CA LEU A 233 -20.61 0.15 -16.36
C LEU A 233 -19.65 1.01 -17.18
N THR A 234 -18.38 0.65 -17.30
CA THR A 234 -17.36 1.47 -17.98
C THR A 234 -16.65 0.72 -19.10
N ARG A 235 -16.14 1.46 -20.09
CA ARG A 235 -15.29 0.97 -21.18
C ARG A 235 -13.82 1.36 -20.94
N PRO A 236 -12.83 0.73 -21.60
CA PRO A 236 -11.40 1.03 -21.39
C PRO A 236 -11.00 2.51 -21.50
N GLY A 237 -11.72 3.32 -22.28
CA GLY A 237 -11.46 4.76 -22.42
C GLY A 237 -12.18 5.65 -21.39
N ASP A 238 -13.11 5.11 -20.60
CA ASP A 238 -13.84 5.88 -19.59
C ASP A 238 -12.95 6.10 -18.35
N TYR A 239 -12.84 7.34 -17.90
CA TYR A 239 -12.09 7.65 -16.68
C TYR A 239 -12.77 7.10 -15.44
N VAL A 240 -11.99 6.55 -14.51
CA VAL A 240 -12.46 6.15 -13.19
C VAL A 240 -11.50 6.67 -12.14
N LEU A 241 -12.03 7.40 -11.15
CA LEU A 241 -11.23 7.78 -9.98
C LEU A 241 -11.34 6.71 -8.89
N ASP A 242 -10.21 6.34 -8.31
CA ASP A 242 -10.12 5.52 -7.12
C ASP A 242 -8.96 6.04 -6.24
N ALA A 243 -8.72 5.42 -5.08
CA ALA A 243 -7.62 5.86 -4.24
C ALA A 243 -6.25 5.42 -4.77
N LYS A 244 -6.11 4.23 -5.36
CA LYS A 244 -4.79 3.62 -5.65
C LYS A 244 -4.54 3.08 -7.05
N GLY A 245 -5.50 3.17 -7.97
CA GLY A 245 -5.45 2.52 -9.28
C GLY A 245 -5.90 1.07 -9.27
N GLU A 246 -6.84 0.74 -8.39
CA GLU A 246 -7.43 -0.60 -8.24
C GLU A 246 -8.64 -0.81 -9.17
N ALA A 247 -9.17 0.26 -9.80
CA ALA A 247 -10.15 0.21 -10.87
C ALA A 247 -9.46 -0.25 -12.17
N ILE A 248 -9.17 -1.56 -12.24
CA ILE A 248 -8.30 -2.16 -13.26
C ILE A 248 -8.75 -1.78 -14.69
N PHE A 249 -7.78 -1.39 -15.52
CA PHE A 249 -7.92 -1.07 -16.95
C PHE A 249 -8.73 0.19 -17.27
N ARG A 250 -8.80 1.17 -16.37
CA ARG A 250 -9.39 2.48 -16.64
C ARG A 250 -8.39 3.62 -16.43
N PRO A 251 -8.38 4.64 -17.29
CA PRO A 251 -7.54 5.80 -17.07
C PRO A 251 -7.97 6.53 -15.78
N ARG A 252 -7.00 6.89 -14.95
CA ARG A 252 -7.25 7.69 -13.74
C ARG A 252 -7.15 9.18 -14.07
N PRO A 253 -8.06 10.01 -13.56
CA PRO A 253 -8.01 11.45 -13.83
C PRO A 253 -6.92 12.17 -13.02
N VAL A 254 -6.43 11.55 -11.95
CA VAL A 254 -5.41 12.07 -11.04
C VAL A 254 -4.24 11.09 -10.97
N PHE A 255 -3.01 11.61 -11.01
CA PHE A 255 -1.79 10.82 -10.89
C PHE A 255 -1.59 10.25 -9.48
N TRP A 256 -1.86 11.08 -8.46
CA TRP A 256 -1.61 10.74 -7.06
C TRP A 256 -2.44 9.55 -6.57
N VAL A 257 -1.80 8.76 -5.71
CA VAL A 257 -2.40 7.65 -4.97
C VAL A 257 -2.70 8.14 -3.56
N PHE A 258 -3.94 8.02 -3.09
CA PHE A 258 -4.38 8.50 -1.76
C PHE A 258 -4.08 7.48 -0.65
N GLU A 259 -2.82 7.04 -0.59
CA GLU A 259 -2.27 6.26 0.52
C GLU A 259 -1.95 7.16 1.74
N ASP A 260 -1.39 6.61 2.81
CA ASP A 260 -1.25 7.30 4.09
C ASP A 260 -0.29 8.51 4.02
N ILE A 261 0.82 8.42 3.28
CA ILE A 261 1.76 9.54 3.06
C ILE A 261 1.08 10.66 2.28
N ALA A 262 0.42 10.34 1.17
CA ALA A 262 -0.30 11.30 0.34
C ALA A 262 -1.41 12.00 1.13
N ARG A 263 -2.21 11.23 1.88
CA ARG A 263 -3.28 11.78 2.73
C ARG A 263 -2.73 12.70 3.80
N TYR A 264 -1.64 12.31 4.47
CA TYR A 264 -0.97 13.17 5.44
C TYR A 264 -0.50 14.46 4.78
N ARG A 265 0.19 14.38 3.63
CA ARG A 265 0.64 15.55 2.89
C ARG A 265 -0.52 16.46 2.48
N ILE A 266 -1.65 15.91 2.04
CA ILE A 266 -2.86 16.67 1.69
C ILE A 266 -3.42 17.39 2.91
N ALA A 267 -3.56 16.68 4.04
CA ALA A 267 -4.08 17.24 5.28
C ALA A 267 -3.23 18.39 5.82
N HIS A 268 -1.93 18.40 5.51
CA HIS A 268 -0.98 19.45 5.92
C HIS A 268 -0.67 20.47 4.82
N GLY A 269 -1.41 20.48 3.70
CA GLY A 269 -1.20 21.43 2.60
C GLY A 269 0.13 21.25 1.85
N LEU A 270 0.79 20.11 1.98
CA LEU A 270 2.03 19.76 1.28
C LEU A 270 1.77 19.12 -0.09
N LEU A 271 0.53 18.73 -0.37
CA LEU A 271 0.12 18.11 -1.62
C LEU A 271 -1.30 18.56 -2.01
N HIS A 272 -1.46 19.05 -3.23
CA HIS A 272 -2.74 19.48 -3.77
C HIS A 272 -3.09 18.67 -5.03
N PRO A 273 -3.89 17.60 -4.91
CA PRO A 273 -4.21 16.72 -6.04
C PRO A 273 -5.18 17.33 -7.05
N HIS A 274 -5.84 18.45 -6.71
CA HIS A 274 -6.82 19.14 -7.54
C HIS A 274 -7.92 18.20 -8.10
N VAL A 275 -8.47 17.33 -7.24
CA VAL A 275 -9.39 16.25 -7.66
C VAL A 275 -10.60 16.80 -8.40
N ARG A 276 -11.29 17.80 -7.85
CA ARG A 276 -12.41 18.45 -8.53
C ARG A 276 -12.06 18.93 -9.94
N ALA A 277 -10.94 19.63 -10.10
CA ALA A 277 -10.53 20.15 -11.41
C ALA A 277 -10.24 19.01 -12.39
N ALA A 278 -9.62 17.93 -11.92
CA ALA A 278 -9.36 16.75 -12.73
C ALA A 278 -10.65 16.02 -13.15
N LEU A 279 -11.59 15.83 -12.24
CA LEU A 279 -12.90 15.22 -12.52
C LEU A 279 -13.68 16.01 -13.57
N ILE A 280 -13.70 17.35 -13.44
CA ILE A 280 -14.35 18.25 -14.41
C ILE A 280 -13.66 18.17 -15.78
N ARG A 281 -12.32 18.27 -15.83
CA ARG A 281 -11.55 18.28 -17.07
C ARG A 281 -11.70 17.00 -17.88
N THR A 282 -11.72 15.86 -17.18
CA THR A 282 -11.76 14.53 -17.81
C THR A 282 -13.18 14.00 -18.02
N GLY A 283 -14.19 14.71 -17.51
CA GLY A 283 -15.56 14.24 -17.57
C GLY A 283 -15.77 12.93 -16.79
N THR A 284 -15.03 12.70 -15.70
CA THR A 284 -14.97 11.37 -15.04
C THR A 284 -16.36 10.86 -14.64
N PRO A 285 -16.89 9.79 -15.27
CA PRO A 285 -18.25 9.31 -15.03
C PRO A 285 -18.42 8.51 -13.74
N MET A 286 -17.34 8.00 -13.14
CA MET A 286 -17.43 7.02 -12.08
C MET A 286 -16.26 7.13 -11.10
N MET A 287 -16.51 6.78 -9.85
CA MET A 287 -15.46 6.73 -8.85
C MET A 287 -15.72 5.69 -7.74
N LEU A 288 -14.63 5.23 -7.12
CA LEU A 288 -14.63 4.53 -5.84
C LEU A 288 -14.28 5.55 -4.76
N ASP A 289 -15.29 6.01 -4.02
CA ASP A 289 -15.20 7.02 -2.96
C ASP A 289 -14.70 6.41 -1.64
N TYR A 290 -13.48 5.88 -1.67
CA TYR A 290 -12.75 5.45 -0.47
C TYR A 290 -11.46 6.26 -0.35
N ARG A 291 -11.12 6.71 0.86
CA ARG A 291 -9.90 7.49 1.13
C ARG A 291 -9.76 8.78 0.30
N MET A 292 -10.86 9.32 -0.21
CA MET A 292 -10.86 10.58 -0.96
C MET A 292 -10.48 11.77 -0.06
N PRO A 293 -9.83 12.82 -0.61
CA PRO A 293 -9.57 14.04 0.13
C PRO A 293 -10.83 14.75 0.61
N ASP A 294 -10.86 15.19 1.86
CA ASP A 294 -12.03 15.86 2.46
C ASP A 294 -12.43 17.15 1.74
N GLY A 295 -11.44 17.88 1.20
CA GLY A 295 -11.65 19.16 0.50
C GLY A 295 -12.58 19.06 -0.72
N ASP A 296 -12.70 17.88 -1.34
CA ASP A 296 -13.55 17.64 -2.50
C ASP A 296 -14.86 16.90 -2.16
N ALA A 297 -15.07 16.55 -0.88
CA ALA A 297 -16.19 15.71 -0.46
C ALA A 297 -17.57 16.34 -0.74
N HIS A 298 -17.71 17.66 -0.59
CA HIS A 298 -18.95 18.34 -0.96
C HIS A 298 -19.22 18.26 -2.47
N PHE A 299 -18.19 18.48 -3.29
CA PHE A 299 -18.31 18.37 -4.74
C PHE A 299 -18.72 16.96 -5.18
N ILE A 300 -18.10 15.94 -4.58
CA ILE A 300 -18.41 14.53 -4.84
C ILE A 300 -19.86 14.21 -4.44
N ARG A 301 -20.28 14.54 -3.22
CA ARG A 301 -21.66 14.27 -2.75
C ARG A 301 -22.73 14.94 -3.60
N THR A 302 -22.45 16.13 -4.12
CA THR A 302 -23.40 16.89 -4.94
C THR A 302 -23.49 16.36 -6.38
N ASN A 303 -22.42 15.79 -6.94
CA ASN A 303 -22.35 15.42 -8.36
C ASN A 303 -22.25 13.91 -8.64
N TYR A 304 -22.13 13.08 -7.60
CA TYR A 304 -22.03 11.62 -7.75
C TYR A 304 -23.01 10.90 -6.81
N ILE A 305 -23.83 10.03 -7.40
CA ILE A 305 -24.83 9.22 -6.71
C ILE A 305 -24.16 7.93 -6.21
N PRO A 306 -24.26 7.58 -4.92
CA PRO A 306 -23.81 6.29 -4.42
C PRO A 306 -24.69 5.16 -4.98
N VAL A 307 -24.06 4.07 -5.40
CA VAL A 307 -24.71 2.92 -6.06
C VAL A 307 -24.49 1.62 -5.29
N LEU A 308 -23.24 1.33 -4.91
CA LEU A 308 -22.88 0.10 -4.19
C LEU A 308 -21.60 0.31 -3.39
N GLY A 309 -21.62 0.10 -2.07
CA GLY A 309 -20.42 0.28 -1.26
C GLY A 309 -19.82 1.69 -1.43
N ASP A 310 -18.56 1.76 -1.86
CA ASP A 310 -17.87 3.03 -2.13
C ASP A 310 -18.08 3.53 -3.57
N LEU A 311 -18.75 2.74 -4.41
CA LEU A 311 -18.94 3.04 -5.83
C LEU A 311 -20.00 4.12 -6.03
N ARG A 312 -19.61 5.16 -6.75
CA ARG A 312 -20.48 6.26 -7.15
C ARG A 312 -20.44 6.50 -8.65
N VAL A 313 -21.60 6.87 -9.19
CA VAL A 313 -21.79 7.21 -10.61
C VAL A 313 -22.17 8.68 -10.72
N LEU A 314 -21.65 9.35 -11.75
CA LEU A 314 -21.93 10.76 -12.03
C LEU A 314 -23.44 10.97 -12.19
N GLY A 315 -23.97 11.92 -11.44
CA GLY A 315 -25.39 12.26 -11.44
C GLY A 315 -25.85 13.01 -10.20
N GLN A 316 -27.11 13.43 -10.23
CA GLN A 316 -27.76 14.17 -9.15
C GLN A 316 -29.11 13.53 -8.83
N ARG A 317 -29.37 13.32 -7.53
CA ARG A 317 -30.70 12.95 -7.05
C ARG A 317 -31.57 14.20 -6.96
N LEU A 318 -32.78 14.11 -7.48
CA LEU A 318 -33.73 15.20 -7.61
C LEU A 318 -35.05 14.79 -6.94
N SER A 319 -35.83 15.76 -6.47
CA SER A 319 -37.15 15.52 -5.90
C SER A 319 -38.09 16.64 -6.29
N ALA A 320 -39.24 16.28 -6.83
CA ALA A 320 -40.32 17.18 -7.18
C ALA A 320 -41.44 17.03 -6.16
N SER A 321 -41.85 18.13 -5.51
CA SER A 321 -42.91 18.13 -4.50
C SER A 321 -44.31 18.18 -5.11
N ALA A 322 -44.45 18.70 -6.34
CA ALA A 322 -45.72 18.86 -7.02
C ALA A 322 -45.62 18.52 -8.52
N VAL A 323 -46.79 18.47 -9.17
CA VAL A 323 -46.90 18.46 -10.64
C VAL A 323 -46.27 19.74 -11.21
N ASP A 324 -45.61 19.62 -12.36
CA ASP A 324 -44.93 20.72 -13.06
C ASP A 324 -43.92 21.51 -12.19
N THR A 325 -43.22 20.80 -11.30
CA THR A 325 -42.16 21.40 -10.48
C THR A 325 -40.99 21.82 -11.38
N LYS A 326 -40.59 23.08 -11.31
CA LYS A 326 -39.35 23.59 -11.92
C LYS A 326 -38.19 23.37 -10.96
N LEU A 327 -37.20 22.60 -11.39
CA LEU A 327 -35.96 22.34 -10.67
C LEU A 327 -34.80 23.05 -11.36
N HIS A 328 -33.97 23.74 -10.57
CA HIS A 328 -32.74 24.34 -11.06
C HIS A 328 -31.58 23.36 -10.88
N LEU A 329 -30.97 22.98 -12.00
CA LEU A 329 -29.84 22.07 -12.05
C LEU A 329 -28.54 22.85 -12.23
N SER A 330 -27.49 22.42 -11.56
CA SER A 330 -26.13 22.89 -11.82
C SER A 330 -25.27 21.71 -12.25
N ILE A 331 -24.98 21.62 -13.55
CA ILE A 331 -24.13 20.57 -14.12
C ILE A 331 -22.69 21.03 -13.99
N ALA A 332 -21.91 20.35 -13.14
CA ALA A 332 -20.50 20.67 -12.97
C ALA A 332 -19.58 19.93 -13.95
N ILE A 333 -19.97 18.73 -14.39
CA ILE A 333 -19.16 17.84 -15.23
C ILE A 333 -19.91 17.61 -16.54
N SER A 334 -19.30 17.99 -17.65
CA SER A 334 -19.91 17.84 -18.97
C SER A 334 -19.94 16.37 -19.37
N GLN A 335 -21.12 15.81 -19.58
CA GLN A 335 -21.33 14.41 -19.95
C GLN A 335 -22.69 14.19 -20.62
N GLU A 336 -22.93 12.98 -21.08
CA GLU A 336 -24.26 12.52 -21.49
C GLU A 336 -25.07 12.04 -20.29
N TYR A 337 -26.25 12.64 -20.08
CA TYR A 337 -27.12 12.38 -18.93
C TYR A 337 -28.50 11.90 -19.39
N VAL A 338 -29.13 11.07 -18.56
CA VAL A 338 -30.52 10.63 -18.74
C VAL A 338 -31.29 10.84 -17.44
N LEU A 339 -32.54 11.24 -17.55
CA LEU A 339 -33.45 11.40 -16.42
C LEU A 339 -34.20 10.09 -16.19
N VAL A 340 -34.14 9.58 -14.96
CA VAL A 340 -34.83 8.35 -14.56
C VAL A 340 -35.63 8.54 -13.27
N SER A 341 -36.68 7.75 -13.12
CA SER A 341 -37.47 7.62 -11.90
C SER A 341 -37.32 6.19 -11.33
N PRO A 342 -37.77 5.93 -10.08
CA PRO A 342 -37.84 4.56 -9.56
C PRO A 342 -38.62 3.61 -10.47
N GLN A 343 -39.63 4.11 -11.17
CA GLN A 343 -40.48 3.37 -12.10
C GLN A 343 -39.89 3.20 -13.51
N GLY A 344 -38.72 3.79 -13.78
CA GLY A 344 -38.06 3.75 -15.09
C GLY A 344 -38.07 5.09 -15.81
N GLU A 345 -38.37 5.08 -17.10
CA GLU A 345 -38.36 6.26 -17.97
C GLU A 345 -39.33 7.35 -17.50
N VAL A 346 -38.97 8.60 -17.79
CA VAL A 346 -39.76 9.78 -17.40
C VAL A 346 -40.32 10.45 -18.65
N HIS A 347 -41.61 10.33 -18.86
CA HIS A 347 -42.31 10.99 -19.97
C HIS A 347 -42.77 12.39 -19.59
N GLY A 348 -42.67 13.34 -20.53
CA GLY A 348 -43.18 14.71 -20.37
C GLY A 348 -42.23 15.67 -19.65
N ALA A 349 -41.03 15.24 -19.25
CA ALA A 349 -40.01 16.13 -18.72
C ALA A 349 -39.49 17.09 -19.80
N ARG A 350 -39.16 18.32 -19.39
CA ARG A 350 -38.56 19.33 -20.29
C ARG A 350 -37.31 19.92 -19.67
N LEU A 351 -36.24 20.05 -20.46
CA LEU A 351 -35.01 20.71 -20.07
C LEU A 351 -34.86 22.01 -20.88
N ASP A 352 -34.80 23.15 -20.20
CA ASP A 352 -34.78 24.49 -20.80
C ASP A 352 -35.90 24.69 -21.85
N GLY A 353 -37.07 24.10 -21.58
CA GLY A 353 -38.23 24.15 -22.46
C GLY A 353 -38.25 23.10 -23.57
N ALA A 354 -37.13 22.46 -23.89
CA ALA A 354 -37.05 21.37 -24.87
C ALA A 354 -37.52 20.04 -24.24
N PRO A 355 -38.27 19.18 -24.97
CA PRO A 355 -38.63 17.85 -24.50
C PRO A 355 -37.41 16.99 -24.19
N LEU A 356 -37.41 16.34 -23.03
CA LEU A 356 -36.37 15.38 -22.64
C LEU A 356 -36.90 13.96 -22.85
N THR A 357 -36.62 13.39 -24.02
CA THR A 357 -37.12 12.06 -24.45
C THR A 357 -36.07 10.94 -24.33
N GLY A 358 -34.85 11.26 -23.93
CA GLY A 358 -33.75 10.29 -23.83
C GLY A 358 -32.45 10.91 -23.33
N PRO A 359 -31.31 10.25 -23.56
CA PRO A 359 -30.00 10.79 -23.24
C PRO A 359 -29.75 12.15 -23.90
N VAL A 360 -29.20 13.08 -23.13
CA VAL A 360 -28.85 14.43 -23.58
C VAL A 360 -27.45 14.78 -23.12
N ARG A 361 -26.64 15.36 -24.01
CA ARG A 361 -25.32 15.86 -23.66
C ARG A 361 -25.44 17.23 -23.02
N LEU A 362 -25.02 17.34 -21.77
CA LEU A 362 -25.03 18.58 -21.01
C LEU A 362 -23.62 19.09 -20.83
N ALA A 363 -23.41 20.36 -21.17
CA ALA A 363 -22.19 21.07 -20.86
C ALA A 363 -22.21 21.51 -19.39
N ARG A 364 -21.07 22.00 -18.90
CA ARG A 364 -21.03 22.63 -17.58
C ARG A 364 -21.89 23.91 -17.61
N GLY A 365 -22.87 24.03 -16.71
CA GLY A 365 -23.79 25.16 -16.72
C GLY A 365 -24.98 24.99 -15.79
N HIS A 366 -25.92 25.94 -15.88
CA HIS A 366 -27.18 25.92 -15.17
C HIS A 366 -28.32 25.61 -16.14
N TYR A 367 -29.22 24.72 -15.73
CA TYR A 367 -30.34 24.27 -16.54
C TYR A 367 -31.62 24.28 -15.71
N THR A 368 -32.76 24.46 -16.36
CA THR A 368 -34.09 24.38 -15.75
C THR A 368 -34.78 23.12 -16.21
N LEU A 369 -35.02 22.20 -15.28
CA LEU A 369 -35.75 20.96 -15.53
C LEU A 369 -37.20 21.10 -15.04
N LEU A 370 -38.16 20.96 -15.94
CA LEU A 370 -39.56 20.84 -15.61
C LEU A 370 -39.92 19.36 -15.47
N ILE A 371 -40.41 18.98 -14.30
CA ILE A 371 -40.83 17.62 -13.98
C ILE A 371 -42.36 17.56 -13.96
N PRO A 372 -43.00 16.64 -14.71
CA PRO A 372 -44.45 16.62 -14.87
C PRO A 372 -45.21 15.98 -13.71
N ARG A 373 -44.54 15.29 -12.78
CA ARG A 373 -45.19 14.60 -11.64
C ARG A 373 -44.37 14.75 -10.36
N ALA A 374 -45.04 14.81 -9.22
CA ALA A 374 -44.34 14.73 -7.94
C ALA A 374 -43.65 13.36 -7.79
N GLY A 375 -42.46 13.35 -7.21
CA GLY A 375 -41.69 12.13 -7.02
C GLY A 375 -40.18 12.31 -6.87
N ARG A 376 -39.47 11.19 -6.81
CA ARG A 376 -38.00 11.12 -6.79
C ARG A 376 -37.50 10.86 -8.19
N TYR A 377 -36.43 11.55 -8.56
CA TYR A 377 -35.79 11.44 -9.87
C TYR A 377 -34.28 11.39 -9.71
N ALA A 378 -33.58 10.90 -10.73
CA ALA A 378 -32.14 11.00 -10.81
C ALA A 378 -31.76 11.42 -12.23
N LEU A 379 -30.92 12.43 -12.35
CA LEU A 379 -30.23 12.75 -13.58
C LEU A 379 -28.87 12.07 -13.51
N VAL A 380 -28.65 11.02 -14.29
CA VAL A 380 -27.50 10.12 -14.17
C VAL A 380 -26.76 10.00 -15.50
N TRP A 381 -25.46 9.70 -15.45
CA TRP A 381 -24.66 9.39 -16.63
C TRP A 381 -25.32 8.29 -17.48
N ALA A 382 -25.75 8.66 -18.69
CA ALA A 382 -26.61 7.83 -19.53
C ALA A 382 -26.01 6.46 -19.89
N PRO A 383 -24.71 6.35 -20.23
CA PRO A 383 -24.11 5.06 -20.50
C PRO A 383 -24.19 4.06 -19.34
N ALA A 384 -24.27 4.50 -18.07
CA ALA A 384 -24.45 3.58 -16.96
C ALA A 384 -25.79 2.83 -17.06
N MET A 385 -26.87 3.55 -17.34
CA MET A 385 -28.21 2.98 -17.51
C MET A 385 -28.25 2.04 -18.72
N ALA A 386 -27.68 2.46 -19.85
CA ALA A 386 -27.59 1.63 -21.05
C ALA A 386 -26.77 0.34 -20.84
N ARG A 387 -25.84 0.35 -19.89
CA ARG A 387 -24.98 -0.80 -19.53
C ARG A 387 -25.53 -1.61 -18.35
N GLY A 388 -26.80 -1.40 -18.01
CA GLY A 388 -27.53 -2.23 -17.06
C GLY A 388 -27.38 -1.83 -15.59
N LEU A 389 -27.04 -0.57 -15.30
CA LEU A 389 -27.28 0.02 -13.98
C LEU A 389 -28.79 0.03 -13.71
N ARG A 390 -29.22 -0.50 -12.57
CA ARG A 390 -30.65 -0.58 -12.23
C ARG A 390 -31.09 0.66 -11.48
N THR A 391 -32.31 1.14 -11.73
CA THR A 391 -32.90 2.27 -11.00
C THR A 391 -32.92 2.01 -9.49
N ALA A 392 -33.18 0.78 -9.06
CA ALA A 392 -33.16 0.38 -7.65
C ALA A 392 -31.81 0.70 -6.96
N GLU A 393 -30.69 0.61 -7.68
CA GLU A 393 -29.34 0.89 -7.16
C GLU A 393 -29.07 2.41 -7.06
N LEU A 394 -29.77 3.24 -7.84
CA LEU A 394 -29.68 4.70 -7.75
C LEU A 394 -30.51 5.28 -6.59
N PHE A 395 -31.55 4.58 -6.17
CA PHE A 395 -32.50 5.05 -5.16
C PHE A 395 -32.41 4.30 -3.82
N SER A 396 -31.52 3.29 -3.73
CA SER A 396 -31.13 2.66 -2.46
C SER A 396 -30.53 3.70 -1.51
N ARG A 397 -30.90 3.60 -0.23
CA ARG A 397 -30.47 4.53 0.81
C ARG A 397 -29.07 4.21 1.27
#